data_AF-A0A0C9UI28-F1
#
_entry.id   AF-A0A0C9UI28-F1
#
_cell.length_a   1.000
_cell.length_b   1.000
_cell.length_c   1.000
_cell.angle_alpha   90.00
_cell.angle_beta   90.00
_cell.angle_gamma   90.00
#
_symmetry.space_group_name_H-M   'P 1'
#
loop_
_entity.id
_entity.type
_entity.pdbx_description
1 polymer ?
#
loop_
_entity_poly.entity_id
_entity_poly.type
_entity_poly.pdbx_seq_one_letter_code
_entity_poly.pdbx_strand_id
1 'polypeptide(L)'
;MVLKGLRAAADGTFPTAKRLVPEILDSCPVKTIHAFFKKTWRCMDAYRKGLNAKQAEFAVKKFRSHRAVGRGVMMSLGIMENPA
;
A
#
# COMPACT_ATOMS: atom_id res chain seq x y z
N MET A 1 2.49 2.73 -14.14
CA MET A 1 2.43 2.42 -15.57
C MET A 1 2.12 0.94 -15.79
N VAL A 2 2.87 0.01 -15.19
CA VAL A 2 2.67 -1.46 -15.28
C VAL A 2 1.23 -1.93 -14.94
N LEU A 3 0.62 -1.44 -13.86
CA LEU A 3 -0.75 -1.84 -13.45
C LEU A 3 -1.88 -1.41 -14.39
N LYS A 4 -1.67 -0.43 -15.29
CA LYS A 4 -2.70 -0.03 -16.27
C LYS A 4 -2.85 -1.04 -17.40
N GLY A 5 -1.77 -1.75 -17.77
CA GLY A 5 -1.80 -2.76 -18.84
C GLY A 5 -2.58 -4.02 -18.43
N LEU A 6 -2.48 -4.45 -17.17
CA LEU A 6 -3.20 -5.62 -16.67
C LEU A 6 -4.72 -5.50 -16.83
N ARG A 7 -5.31 -4.38 -16.40
CA ARG A 7 -6.77 -4.20 -16.47
C ARG A 7 -7.29 -4.14 -17.90
N ALA A 8 -6.49 -3.64 -18.83
CA ALA A 8 -6.86 -3.60 -20.24
C ALA A 8 -6.71 -4.96 -20.93
N ALA A 9 -5.75 -5.78 -20.49
CA ALA A 9 -5.49 -7.11 -21.05
C ALA A 9 -6.25 -8.25 -20.34
N ALA A 10 -6.84 -7.99 -19.16
CA ALA A 10 -7.58 -8.96 -18.40
C ALA A 10 -9.01 -9.10 -18.94
N ASP A 11 -9.42 -10.35 -19.23
CA ASP A 11 -10.77 -10.74 -19.64
C ASP A 11 -11.60 -11.30 -18.47
N GLY A 12 -11.05 -11.31 -17.25
CA GLY A 12 -11.69 -11.86 -16.05
C GLY A 12 -11.60 -13.38 -15.90
N THR A 13 -10.95 -14.08 -16.84
CA THR A 13 -10.84 -15.54 -16.80
C THR A 13 -9.54 -15.99 -16.13
N PHE A 14 -9.59 -17.15 -15.45
CA PHE A 14 -8.42 -17.73 -14.81
C PHE A 14 -7.28 -18.11 -15.80
N PRO A 15 -7.54 -18.70 -16.98
CA PRO A 15 -6.48 -19.03 -17.93
C PRO A 15 -5.68 -17.80 -18.37
N THR A 16 -6.37 -16.71 -18.67
CA THR A 16 -5.74 -15.44 -19.06
C THR A 16 -4.96 -14.84 -17.90
N ALA A 17 -5.50 -14.87 -16.68
CA ALA A 17 -4.77 -14.42 -15.49
C ALA A 17 -3.51 -15.26 -15.22
N LYS A 18 -3.60 -16.59 -15.37
CA LYS A 18 -2.48 -17.52 -15.15
C LYS A 18 -1.29 -17.22 -16.06
N ARG A 19 -1.56 -16.77 -17.30
CA ARG A 19 -0.52 -16.35 -18.26
C ARG A 19 -0.01 -14.94 -17.99
N LEU A 20 -0.90 -13.98 -17.76
CA LEU A 20 -0.55 -12.56 -17.65
C LEU A 20 0.21 -12.22 -16.36
N VAL A 21 -0.11 -12.87 -15.24
CA VAL A 21 0.46 -12.51 -13.93
C VAL A 21 2.00 -12.63 -13.91
N PRO A 22 2.62 -13.74 -14.35
CA PRO A 22 4.08 -13.85 -14.43
C PRO A 22 4.72 -12.78 -15.33
N GLU A 23 4.23 -12.60 -16.55
CA GLU A 23 4.75 -11.61 -17.52
C GLU A 23 4.78 -10.18 -16.94
N ILE A 24 3.75 -9.84 -16.16
CA ILE A 24 3.61 -8.53 -15.54
C ILE A 24 4.52 -8.37 -14.32
N LEU A 25 4.70 -9.44 -13.53
CA LEU A 25 5.64 -9.42 -12.42
C LEU A 25 7.08 -9.26 -12.93
N ASP A 26 7.44 -9.95 -14.02
CA ASP A 26 8.77 -9.86 -14.64
C ASP A 26 9.04 -8.48 -15.27
N SER A 27 8.01 -7.87 -15.88
CA SER A 27 8.12 -6.51 -16.42
C SER A 27 8.06 -5.40 -15.36
N CYS A 28 7.78 -5.73 -14.09
CA CYS A 28 7.66 -4.75 -13.02
C CYS A 28 9.04 -4.28 -12.56
N PRO A 29 9.33 -2.97 -12.59
CA PRO A 29 10.60 -2.48 -12.06
C PRO A 29 10.74 -2.81 -10.57
N VAL A 30 11.94 -3.22 -10.15
CA VAL A 30 12.26 -3.51 -8.73
C VAL A 30 11.86 -2.36 -7.81
N LYS A 31 12.03 -1.10 -8.27
CA LYS A 31 11.61 0.10 -7.52
C LYS A 31 10.10 0.11 -7.23
N THR A 32 9.27 -0.37 -8.15
CA THR A 32 7.81 -0.49 -7.97
C THR A 32 7.48 -1.57 -6.95
N ILE A 33 8.15 -2.72 -7.00
CA ILE A 33 8.01 -3.81 -6.02
C ILE A 33 8.36 -3.28 -4.62
N HIS A 34 9.53 -2.63 -4.47
CA HIS A 34 9.94 -2.02 -3.21
C HIS A 34 8.96 -0.94 -2.72
N ALA A 35 8.41 -0.13 -3.62
CA ALA A 35 7.42 0.89 -3.26
C ALA A 35 6.11 0.25 -2.75
N PHE A 36 5.67 -0.85 -3.37
CA PHE A 36 4.51 -1.61 -2.92
C PHE A 36 4.72 -2.15 -1.51
N PHE A 37 5.81 -2.89 -1.27
CA PHE A 37 6.11 -3.41 0.08
C PHE A 37 6.23 -2.28 1.11
N LYS A 38 6.95 -1.19 0.81
CA LYS A 38 7.04 -0.06 1.73
C LYS A 38 5.67 0.57 2.03
N LYS A 39 4.73 0.56 1.09
CA LYS A 39 3.36 1.04 1.33
C LYS A 39 2.59 0.06 2.22
N THR A 40 2.64 -1.25 1.94
CA THR A 40 1.93 -2.25 2.76
C THR A 40 2.44 -2.26 4.20
N TRP A 41 3.76 -2.18 4.40
CA TRP A 41 4.34 -2.07 5.75
C TRP A 41 3.83 -0.85 6.52
N ARG A 42 3.74 0.32 5.87
CA ARG A 42 3.18 1.53 6.49
C ARG A 42 1.70 1.39 6.84
N CYS A 43 0.89 0.74 5.98
CA CYS A 43 -0.50 0.43 6.31
C CYS A 43 -0.59 -0.47 7.55
N MET A 44 0.19 -1.55 7.59
CA MET A 44 0.19 -2.47 8.73
C MET A 44 0.64 -1.80 10.03
N ASP A 45 1.65 -0.93 9.96
CA ASP A 45 2.11 -0.13 11.09
C ASP A 45 1.04 0.88 11.56
N ALA A 46 0.30 1.51 10.64
CA ALA A 46 -0.83 2.39 10.99
C ALA A 46 -1.91 1.63 11.79
N TYR A 47 -2.32 0.46 11.33
CA TYR A 47 -3.32 -0.36 12.02
C TYR A 47 -2.82 -0.88 13.37
N ARG A 48 -1.55 -1.29 13.48
CA ARG A 48 -0.95 -1.69 14.77
C ARG A 48 -0.97 -0.58 15.81
N LYS A 49 -1.03 0.68 15.37
CA LYS A 49 -1.10 1.85 16.24
C LYS A 49 -2.54 2.33 16.46
N GLY A 50 -3.55 1.54 16.09
CA GLY A 50 -4.96 1.84 16.37
C GLY A 50 -5.65 2.79 15.38
N LEU A 51 -5.05 3.05 14.21
CA LEU A 51 -5.68 3.94 13.23
C LEU A 51 -6.86 3.26 12.55
N ASN A 52 -7.97 3.98 12.41
CA ASN A 52 -9.06 3.56 11.55
C ASN A 52 -8.66 3.63 10.07
N ALA A 53 -9.46 3.05 9.17
CA ALA A 53 -9.13 2.98 7.75
C ALA A 53 -8.89 4.36 7.10
N LYS A 54 -9.71 5.38 7.44
CA LYS A 54 -9.58 6.74 6.92
C LYS A 54 -8.30 7.42 7.41
N GLN A 55 -7.97 7.25 8.69
CA GLN A 55 -6.76 7.76 9.31
C GLN A 55 -5.51 7.08 8.76
N ALA A 56 -5.54 5.76 8.59
CA ALA A 56 -4.45 4.98 8.03
C ALA A 56 -4.17 5.39 6.57
N GLU A 57 -5.20 5.58 5.75
CA GLU A 57 -5.05 6.06 4.38
C GLU A 57 -4.38 7.45 4.36
N PHE A 58 -4.88 8.37 5.17
CA PHE A 58 -4.32 9.72 5.29
C PHE A 58 -2.87 9.68 5.73
N ALA A 59 -2.55 8.88 6.76
CA ALA A 59 -1.21 8.74 7.30
C ALA A 59 -0.21 8.17 6.28
N VAL A 60 -0.59 7.12 5.57
CA VAL A 60 0.24 6.46 4.55
C VAL A 60 0.46 7.37 3.32
N LYS A 61 -0.53 8.21 2.99
CA LYS A 61 -0.42 9.22 1.92
C LYS A 61 0.49 10.38 2.32
N LYS A 62 0.36 10.87 3.55
CA LYS A 62 1.10 12.03 4.06
C LYS A 62 2.57 11.72 4.37
N PHE A 63 2.89 10.53 4.88
CA PHE A 63 4.26 10.19 5.31
C PHE A 63 4.90 9.08 4.47
N ARG A 64 6.13 9.36 3.99
CA ARG A 64 6.93 8.49 3.11
C ARG A 64 8.10 7.80 3.81
N SER A 65 8.09 7.71 5.14
CA SER A 65 9.12 7.04 5.94
C SER A 65 9.28 5.56 5.62
N HIS A 66 10.43 5.00 5.98
CA HIS A 66 10.73 3.59 5.76
C HIS A 66 9.85 2.72 6.66
N ARG A 67 8.88 2.02 6.06
CA ARG A 67 8.06 0.96 6.67
C ARG A 67 7.19 1.33 7.88
N ALA A 68 7.22 2.57 8.35
CA ALA A 68 6.42 3.04 9.49
C ALA A 68 5.78 4.41 9.22
N VAL A 69 4.66 4.70 9.87
CA VAL A 69 4.04 6.03 9.98
C VAL A 69 4.75 6.81 11.09
N GLY A 70 5.19 8.03 10.77
CA GLY A 70 5.93 8.88 11.69
C GLY A 70 5.09 9.37 12.87
N ARG A 71 5.73 9.53 14.05
CA ARG A 71 5.07 9.98 15.29
C ARG A 71 4.33 11.30 15.16
N GLY A 72 4.86 12.25 14.38
CA GLY A 72 4.20 13.55 14.15
C GLY A 72 2.83 13.42 13.46
N VAL A 73 2.61 12.38 12.65
CA VAL A 73 1.29 12.12 12.04
C VAL A 73 0.29 11.65 13.09
N MET A 74 0.74 10.76 13.97
CA MET A 74 -0.07 10.22 15.05
C MET A 74 -0.59 11.33 15.96
N MET A 75 0.29 12.29 16.28
CA MET A 75 -0.05 13.50 17.03
C MET A 75 -1.04 14.38 16.27
N SER A 76 -0.82 14.62 14.97
CA SER A 76 -1.73 15.44 14.14
C SER A 76 -3.11 14.81 13.90
N LEU A 77 -3.24 13.50 14.08
CA LEU A 77 -4.48 12.74 13.90
C LEU A 77 -5.28 12.60 15.22
N GLY A 78 -4.80 13.15 16.33
CA GLY A 78 -5.45 13.04 17.64
C GLY A 78 -5.39 11.65 18.27
N ILE A 79 -4.52 10.76 17.80
CA ILE A 79 -4.48 9.33 18.22
C ILE A 79 -3.90 9.16 19.64
N MET A 80 -3.34 10.21 20.24
CA MET A 80 -2.85 10.19 21.63
C MET A 80 -3.92 10.57 22.68
N GLU A 81 -5.18 10.83 22.28
CA GLU A 81 -6.27 11.16 23.20
C GLU A 81 -7.48 10.21 23.12
N ASN A 82 -7.29 8.98 22.66
CA ASN A 82 -8.34 7.97 22.80
C ASN A 82 -7.84 6.85 23.71
N PRO A 83 -8.09 6.92 25.04
CA PRO A 83 -7.99 5.71 25.84
C PRO A 83 -9.05 4.73 25.32
N ALA A 84 -8.72 3.46 25.38
CA ALA A 84 -9.53 2.35 24.87
C ALA A 84 -11.00 2.41 25.29
#